data_AF-A0A5C1A5G3-F1
#
_entry.id   AF-A0A5C1A5G3-F1
#
_cell.length_a   1.000
_cell.length_b   1.000
_cell.length_c   1.000
_cell.angle_alpha   90.00
_cell.angle_beta   90.00
_cell.angle_gamma   90.00
#
_symmetry.space_group_name_H-M   'P 1'
#
loop_
_entity.id
_entity.type
_entity.pdbx_description
1 polymer ?
#
loop_
_entity_poly.entity_id
_entity_poly.type
_entity_poly.pdbx_seq_one_letter_code
_entity_poly.pdbx_strand_id
1 'polypeptide(L)'
;MQLFCPDCQAAFAGTPHCPKCGGRLIAPQESFVTAVVASAEELPEAVQTTFPGRVVLGTTTALGLFLSLREFAIAFTAGSSTTGDIDVFTICGLRLLAVAAGGLLTGAGRANGAQPGFATGLLVGGLLTAHDILQSGGAEYWWPIGLAVGFPVVAAIAGWIGARIWPAAVDLPNVATPTAVTASRASTLTRLSESNERRRGERPTVWLRILIGGLLAFAAIVTSEPIRMFLARASSGLFNTGGMNRAAAVGAQLAAIILVLGGMVAGANTGAGMRHGFYTALFTALNLFGAVLVRGKPDYPPVTGLFAYLDLPLDSYFAPQSMAVILAFLIGLVTAGGWLGGQLFPPLAPAWMRKRKLHQQG
;
A
#
# COMPACT_ATOMS: atom_id res chain seq x y z
N MET A 1 21.09 4.16 -54.27
CA MET A 1 21.09 4.19 -52.79
C MET A 1 21.81 2.95 -52.28
N GLN A 2 22.78 3.10 -51.38
CA GLN A 2 23.45 1.97 -50.72
C GLN A 2 22.61 1.52 -49.52
N LEU A 3 22.40 0.22 -49.41
CA LEU A 3 21.69 -0.43 -48.31
C LEU A 3 22.66 -1.39 -47.61
N PHE A 4 22.52 -1.54 -46.29
CA PHE A 4 23.45 -2.29 -45.43
C PHE A 4 22.82 -3.60 -44.95
N CYS A 5 23.58 -4.69 -44.99
CA CYS A 5 23.19 -5.98 -44.41
C CYS A 5 23.70 -6.10 -42.97
N PRO A 6 22.84 -6.28 -41.96
CA PRO A 6 23.29 -6.42 -40.57
C PRO A 6 24.05 -7.73 -40.33
N ASP A 7 23.67 -8.83 -40.99
CA ASP A 7 24.28 -10.15 -40.76
C ASP A 7 25.65 -10.28 -41.42
N CYS A 8 25.80 -9.78 -42.65
CA CYS A 8 27.05 -9.84 -43.41
C CYS A 8 27.94 -8.61 -43.21
N GLN A 9 27.45 -7.58 -42.53
CA GLN A 9 28.12 -6.28 -42.33
C GLN A 9 28.68 -5.66 -43.63
N ALA A 10 27.95 -5.78 -44.73
CA ALA A 10 28.36 -5.29 -46.05
C ALA A 10 27.29 -4.41 -46.70
N ALA A 11 27.72 -3.43 -47.50
CA ALA A 11 26.85 -2.53 -48.25
C ALA A 11 26.61 -3.05 -49.67
N PHE A 12 25.38 -2.95 -50.15
CA PHE A 12 24.96 -3.37 -51.49
C PHE A 12 24.13 -2.26 -52.14
N ALA A 13 24.20 -2.14 -53.47
CA ALA A 13 23.48 -1.14 -54.23
C ALA A 13 22.38 -1.80 -55.09
N GLY A 14 21.16 -1.24 -55.05
CA GLY A 14 20.11 -1.57 -56.02
C GLY A 14 19.29 -2.85 -55.77
N THR A 15 19.56 -3.61 -54.70
CA THR A 15 18.76 -4.79 -54.34
C THR A 15 18.15 -4.63 -52.94
N PRO A 16 16.91 -5.08 -52.68
CA PRO A 16 16.30 -5.04 -51.34
C PRO A 16 16.76 -6.18 -50.42
N HIS A 17 17.41 -7.21 -50.97
CA HIS A 17 17.91 -8.37 -50.24
C HIS A 17 19.42 -8.57 -50.48
N CYS A 18 20.11 -9.07 -49.47
CA CYS A 18 21.52 -9.39 -49.50
C CYS A 18 21.75 -10.59 -50.41
N PRO A 19 22.60 -10.49 -51.45
CA PRO A 19 22.88 -11.61 -52.35
C PRO A 19 23.67 -12.74 -51.67
N LYS A 20 24.28 -12.51 -50.50
CA LYS A 20 25.04 -13.53 -49.76
C LYS A 20 24.16 -14.37 -48.83
N CYS A 21 23.34 -13.72 -47.99
CA CYS A 21 22.55 -14.41 -46.96
C CYS A 21 21.03 -14.39 -47.21
N GLY A 22 20.55 -13.66 -48.21
CA GLY A 22 19.11 -13.45 -48.44
C GLY A 22 18.43 -12.49 -47.45
N GLY A 23 19.14 -12.02 -46.42
CA GLY A 23 18.64 -11.07 -45.43
C GLY A 23 18.24 -9.72 -46.03
N ARG A 24 17.25 -9.06 -45.44
CA ARG A 24 16.76 -7.75 -45.93
C ARG A 24 17.80 -6.65 -45.67
N LEU A 25 18.07 -5.83 -46.67
CA LEU A 25 19.00 -4.71 -46.56
C LEU A 25 18.28 -3.48 -46.00
N ILE A 26 18.96 -2.75 -45.10
CA ILE A 26 18.41 -1.62 -44.34
C ILE A 26 19.15 -0.34 -44.76
N ALA A 27 18.46 0.79 -44.89
CA ALA A 27 19.15 2.04 -45.20
C ALA A 27 20.05 2.47 -44.01
N PRO A 28 21.26 3.02 -44.22
CA PRO A 28 22.15 3.40 -43.12
C PRO A 28 21.55 4.47 -42.18
N GLN A 29 20.68 5.32 -42.71
CA GLN A 29 19.90 6.28 -41.92
C GLN A 29 18.82 5.61 -41.05
N GLU A 30 18.33 4.43 -41.45
CA GLU A 30 17.45 3.63 -40.60
C GLU A 30 18.27 2.88 -39.54
N SER A 31 19.47 2.37 -39.84
CA SER A 31 20.26 1.59 -38.89
C SER A 31 20.72 2.39 -37.65
N PHE A 32 21.03 3.68 -37.79
CA PHE A 32 21.32 4.55 -36.64
C PHE A 32 20.10 4.73 -35.73
N VAL A 33 18.91 4.92 -36.32
CA VAL A 33 17.66 5.02 -35.55
C VAL A 33 17.36 3.68 -34.88
N THR A 34 17.53 2.55 -35.58
CA THR A 34 17.27 1.22 -35.00
C THR A 34 18.29 0.85 -33.93
N ALA A 35 19.56 1.24 -34.02
CA ALA A 35 20.56 0.95 -33.00
C ALA A 35 20.35 1.77 -31.72
N VAL A 36 20.02 3.06 -31.86
CA VAL A 36 19.67 3.92 -30.72
C VAL A 36 18.36 3.46 -30.08
N VAL A 37 17.39 3.01 -30.88
CA VAL A 37 16.11 2.48 -30.40
C VAL A 37 16.25 1.08 -29.79
N ALA A 38 17.09 0.20 -30.35
CA ALA A 38 17.35 -1.14 -29.81
C ALA A 38 18.15 -1.09 -28.50
N SER A 39 18.94 -0.03 -28.29
CA SER A 39 19.65 0.23 -27.05
C SER A 39 18.85 1.07 -26.04
N ALA A 40 17.68 1.60 -26.42
CA ALA A 40 16.79 2.26 -25.48
C ALA A 40 16.15 1.17 -24.60
N GLU A 41 16.82 0.85 -23.49
CA GLU A 41 16.31 -0.06 -22.47
C GLU A 41 14.88 0.32 -22.15
N GLU A 42 13.94 -0.59 -22.44
CA GLU A 42 12.51 -0.34 -22.27
C GLU A 42 12.28 0.22 -20.87
N LEU A 43 11.67 1.41 -20.82
CA LEU A 43 11.34 2.05 -19.57
C LEU A 43 10.48 1.08 -18.76
N PRO A 44 10.87 0.72 -17.53
CA PRO A 44 10.03 -0.13 -16.70
C PRO A 44 8.70 0.58 -16.53
N GLU A 45 7.63 -0.04 -17.03
CA GLU A 45 6.30 0.52 -16.98
C GLU A 45 5.96 0.86 -15.53
N ALA A 46 5.49 2.09 -15.30
CA ALA A 46 5.05 2.50 -13.98
C ALA A 46 3.98 1.51 -13.51
N VAL A 47 4.14 0.96 -12.31
CA VAL A 47 3.16 0.03 -11.75
C VAL A 47 1.88 0.80 -11.53
N GLN A 48 0.94 0.65 -12.46
CA GLN A 48 -0.38 1.24 -12.31
C GLN A 48 -1.09 0.54 -11.16
N THR A 49 -1.48 1.32 -10.16
CA THR A 49 -2.32 0.86 -9.05
C THR A 49 -3.63 0.33 -9.62
N THR A 50 -3.99 -0.91 -9.32
CA THR A 50 -5.22 -1.52 -9.85
C THR A 50 -6.46 -0.86 -9.25
N PHE A 51 -7.56 -0.83 -10.01
CA PHE A 51 -8.86 -0.35 -9.51
C PHE A 51 -9.26 -0.98 -8.16
N PRO A 52 -9.31 -2.33 -8.02
CA PRO A 52 -9.66 -2.94 -6.75
C PRO A 52 -8.67 -2.62 -5.64
N GLY A 53 -7.36 -2.53 -5.95
CA GLY A 53 -6.34 -2.19 -4.96
C GLY A 53 -6.57 -0.83 -4.33
N ARG A 54 -6.94 0.18 -5.13
CA ARG A 54 -7.29 1.51 -4.59
C ARG A 54 -8.56 1.48 -3.76
N VAL A 55 -9.60 0.78 -4.22
CA VAL A 55 -10.87 0.69 -3.49
C VAL A 55 -10.66 0.04 -2.13
N VAL A 56 -9.84 -1.02 -2.06
CA VAL A 56 -9.45 -1.64 -0.79
C VAL A 56 -8.69 -0.65 0.10
N LEU A 57 -7.69 0.06 -0.44
CA LEU A 57 -6.93 1.10 0.27
C LEU A 57 -7.82 2.20 0.85
N GLY A 58 -8.77 2.72 0.06
CA GLY A 58 -9.71 3.74 0.52
C GLY A 58 -10.67 3.21 1.58
N THR A 59 -11.15 1.97 1.41
CA THR A 59 -12.07 1.33 2.35
C THR A 59 -11.39 1.09 3.69
N THR A 60 -10.17 0.55 3.70
CA THR A 60 -9.40 0.33 4.93
C THR A 60 -9.06 1.64 5.61
N THR A 61 -8.70 2.68 4.84
CA THR A 61 -8.40 4.00 5.39
C THR A 61 -9.64 4.66 6.00
N ALA A 62 -10.79 4.59 5.32
CA ALA A 62 -12.05 5.12 5.85
C ALA A 62 -12.47 4.41 7.13
N LEU A 63 -12.48 3.07 7.15
CA LEU A 63 -12.86 2.32 8.35
C LEU A 63 -11.89 2.58 9.51
N GLY A 64 -10.58 2.54 9.24
CA GLY A 64 -9.57 2.83 10.26
C GLY A 64 -9.68 4.24 10.83
N LEU A 65 -9.91 5.24 9.96
CA LEU A 65 -10.08 6.62 10.38
C LEU A 65 -11.37 6.80 11.18
N PHE A 66 -12.49 6.21 10.76
CA PHE A 66 -13.75 6.25 11.50
C PHE A 66 -13.59 5.66 12.91
N LEU A 67 -13.03 4.45 13.02
CA LEU A 67 -12.83 3.79 14.30
C LEU A 67 -11.93 4.63 15.22
N SER A 68 -10.82 5.16 14.68
CA SER A 68 -9.89 6.01 15.44
C SER A 68 -10.55 7.29 15.94
N LEU A 69 -11.30 7.98 15.05
CA LEU A 69 -12.01 9.21 15.40
C LEU A 69 -13.15 8.95 16.38
N ARG A 70 -13.85 7.82 16.25
CA ARG A 70 -14.90 7.41 17.18
C ARG A 70 -14.33 7.20 18.58
N GLU A 71 -13.29 6.38 18.72
CA GLU A 71 -12.67 6.13 20.04
C GLU A 71 -12.09 7.42 20.63
N PHE A 72 -11.50 8.29 19.81
CA PHE A 72 -11.06 9.61 20.24
C PHE A 72 -12.22 10.47 20.76
N ALA A 73 -13.36 10.48 20.06
CA ALA A 73 -14.56 11.18 20.50
C ALA A 73 -15.12 10.61 21.81
N ILE A 74 -15.12 9.28 21.99
CA ILE A 74 -15.60 8.63 23.23
C ILE A 74 -14.69 9.06 24.39
N ALA A 75 -13.37 9.02 24.19
CA ALA A 75 -12.42 9.44 25.20
C ALA A 75 -12.60 10.92 25.57
N PHE A 76 -12.84 11.77 24.56
CA PHE A 76 -13.08 13.19 24.77
C PHE A 76 -14.38 13.46 25.54
N THR A 77 -15.50 12.83 25.16
CA THR A 77 -16.78 13.02 25.84
C THR A 77 -16.75 12.47 27.26
N ALA A 78 -16.13 11.31 27.50
CA ALA A 78 -15.97 10.73 28.83
C ALA A 78 -15.19 11.64 29.80
N GLY A 79 -14.31 12.51 29.30
CA GLY A 79 -13.64 13.53 30.12
C GLY A 79 -14.51 14.74 30.47
N SER A 80 -15.62 14.94 29.77
CA SER A 80 -16.47 16.14 29.85
C SER A 80 -17.89 15.88 30.37
N SER A 81 -18.42 14.66 30.21
CA SER A 81 -19.78 14.27 30.58
C SER A 81 -19.78 13.00 31.43
N THR A 82 -20.76 12.89 32.32
CA THR A 82 -20.93 11.71 33.20
C THR A 82 -21.49 10.49 32.48
N THR A 83 -22.15 10.67 31.33
CA THR A 83 -22.77 9.57 30.58
C THR A 83 -21.84 8.93 29.55
N GLY A 84 -20.84 9.64 29.05
CA GLY A 84 -19.88 9.12 28.06
C GLY A 84 -20.47 8.81 26.67
N ASP A 85 -21.77 9.04 26.45
CA ASP A 85 -22.43 8.78 25.19
C ASP A 85 -22.06 9.82 24.13
N ILE A 86 -21.76 9.36 22.91
CA ILE A 86 -21.56 10.23 21.76
C ILE A 86 -22.92 10.46 21.09
N ASP A 87 -23.25 11.72 20.84
CA ASP A 87 -24.41 12.10 20.06
C ASP A 87 -24.40 11.53 18.63
N VAL A 88 -25.58 11.15 18.13
CA VAL A 88 -25.76 10.52 16.82
C VAL A 88 -25.21 11.39 15.71
N PHE A 89 -25.39 12.72 15.76
CA PHE A 89 -24.87 13.63 14.73
C PHE A 89 -23.35 13.64 14.70
N THR A 90 -22.70 13.52 15.85
CA THR A 90 -21.23 13.41 15.94
C THR A 90 -20.75 12.13 15.27
N ILE A 91 -21.37 10.98 15.58
CA ILE A 91 -21.03 9.70 14.93
C ILE A 91 -21.18 9.82 13.41
N CYS A 92 -22.25 10.45 12.95
CA CYS A 92 -22.53 10.61 11.52
C CYS A 92 -21.51 11.53 10.83
N GLY A 93 -21.17 12.65 11.48
CA GLY A 93 -20.10 13.54 11.01
C GLY A 93 -18.76 12.81 10.89
N LEU A 94 -18.39 12.00 11.89
CA LEU A 94 -17.16 11.21 11.86
C LEU A 94 -17.16 10.17 10.73
N ARG A 95 -18.28 9.49 10.47
CA ARG A 95 -18.43 8.54 9.36
C ARG A 95 -18.28 9.23 8.00
N LEU A 96 -18.96 10.36 7.81
CA LEU A 96 -18.88 11.14 6.57
C LEU A 96 -17.47 11.65 6.31
N LEU A 97 -16.79 12.17 7.34
CA LEU A 97 -15.41 12.62 7.25
C LEU A 97 -14.48 11.46 6.86
N ALA A 98 -14.65 10.30 7.49
CA ALA A 98 -13.83 9.13 7.22
C ALA A 98 -14.04 8.58 5.79
N VAL A 99 -15.29 8.49 5.35
CA VAL A 99 -15.66 8.09 3.99
C VAL A 99 -15.11 9.08 2.94
N ALA A 100 -15.20 10.38 3.21
CA ALA A 100 -14.62 11.40 2.34
C ALA A 100 -13.10 11.25 2.22
N ALA A 101 -12.40 11.03 3.34
CA ALA A 101 -10.95 10.80 3.33
C ALA A 101 -10.56 9.55 2.53
N GLY A 102 -11.29 8.43 2.71
CA GLY A 102 -11.09 7.22 1.92
C GLY A 102 -11.35 7.44 0.43
N GLY A 103 -12.47 8.09 0.07
CA GLY A 103 -12.81 8.43 -1.31
C GLY A 103 -11.75 9.30 -1.99
N LEU A 104 -11.25 10.31 -1.29
CA LEU A 104 -10.19 11.21 -1.76
C LEU A 104 -8.89 10.46 -2.09
N LEU A 105 -8.47 9.54 -1.21
CA LEU A 105 -7.28 8.70 -1.45
C LEU A 105 -7.50 7.71 -2.61
N THR A 106 -8.70 7.13 -2.74
CA THR A 106 -9.01 6.24 -3.85
C THR A 106 -8.99 6.96 -5.20
N GLY A 107 -9.47 8.22 -5.23
CA GLY A 107 -9.53 9.03 -6.44
C GLY A 107 -8.18 9.60 -6.90
N ALA A 108 -7.23 9.77 -5.97
CA ALA A 108 -5.90 10.29 -6.27
C ALA A 108 -5.20 9.50 -7.39
N GLY A 109 -4.55 10.21 -8.31
CA GLY A 109 -3.78 9.62 -9.42
C GLY A 109 -4.62 8.99 -10.53
N ARG A 110 -5.92 9.30 -10.66
CA ARG A 110 -6.80 8.78 -11.72
C ARG A 110 -7.54 9.90 -12.44
N ALA A 111 -7.77 9.73 -13.75
CA ALA A 111 -8.59 10.68 -14.52
C ALA A 111 -10.05 10.70 -14.04
N ASN A 112 -10.61 9.52 -13.75
CA ASN A 112 -12.00 9.35 -13.29
C ASN A 112 -12.04 8.96 -11.81
N GLY A 113 -11.66 9.88 -10.92
CA GLY A 113 -11.64 9.61 -9.46
C GLY A 113 -13.01 9.37 -8.82
N ALA A 114 -14.10 9.82 -9.46
CA ALA A 114 -15.45 9.66 -8.94
C ALA A 114 -15.91 8.19 -8.87
N GLN A 115 -15.63 7.39 -9.92
CA GLN A 115 -16.02 5.97 -9.98
C GLN A 115 -15.42 5.12 -8.84
N PRO A 116 -14.10 5.14 -8.60
CA PRO A 116 -13.52 4.36 -7.51
C PRO A 116 -13.86 4.96 -6.13
N GLY A 117 -14.07 6.28 -6.04
CA GLY A 117 -14.63 6.91 -4.84
C GLY A 117 -16.02 6.37 -4.49
N PHE A 118 -16.93 6.33 -5.47
CA PHE A 118 -18.27 5.74 -5.32
C PHE A 118 -18.22 4.29 -4.84
N ALA A 119 -17.37 3.46 -5.46
CA ALA A 119 -17.18 2.06 -5.07
C ALA A 119 -16.65 1.94 -3.62
N THR A 120 -15.76 2.84 -3.20
CA THR A 120 -15.27 2.91 -1.82
C THR A 120 -16.41 3.24 -0.86
N GLY A 121 -17.23 4.25 -1.17
CA GLY A 121 -18.37 4.64 -0.34
C GLY A 121 -19.44 3.55 -0.23
N LEU A 122 -19.69 2.78 -1.30
CA LEU A 122 -20.58 1.62 -1.26
C LEU A 122 -20.06 0.53 -0.31
N LEU A 123 -18.78 0.17 -0.41
CA LEU A 123 -18.20 -0.86 0.46
C LEU A 123 -18.17 -0.42 1.93
N VAL A 124 -17.68 0.79 2.21
CA VAL A 124 -17.65 1.32 3.58
C VAL A 124 -19.06 1.46 4.14
N GLY A 125 -20.00 1.99 3.36
CA GLY A 125 -21.39 2.13 3.76
C GLY A 125 -22.07 0.80 4.04
N GLY A 126 -21.85 -0.20 3.18
CA GLY A 126 -22.35 -1.56 3.40
C GLY A 126 -21.79 -2.18 4.67
N LEU A 127 -20.48 -2.07 4.91
CA LEU A 127 -19.83 -2.61 6.11
C LEU A 127 -20.30 -1.93 7.40
N LEU A 128 -20.41 -0.60 7.42
CA LEU A 128 -20.91 0.13 8.59
C LEU A 128 -22.39 -0.15 8.85
N THR A 129 -23.21 -0.25 7.80
CA THR A 129 -24.64 -0.60 7.93
C THR A 129 -24.81 -2.02 8.45
N ALA A 130 -24.04 -2.97 7.93
CA ALA A 130 -24.03 -4.35 8.44
C ALA A 130 -23.62 -4.40 9.92
N HIS A 131 -22.60 -3.63 10.30
CA HIS A 131 -22.20 -3.52 11.70
C HIS A 131 -23.31 -2.98 12.60
N ASP A 132 -24.01 -1.92 12.18
CA ASP A 132 -25.12 -1.33 12.94
C ASP A 132 -26.32 -2.30 13.05
N ILE A 133 -26.65 -3.03 11.98
CA ILE A 133 -27.71 -4.05 12.00
C ILE A 133 -27.39 -5.15 13.01
N LEU A 134 -26.13 -5.59 13.07
CA LEU A 134 -25.69 -6.63 14.00
C LEU A 134 -25.71 -6.15 15.46
N GLN A 135 -25.44 -4.86 15.73
CA GLN A 135 -25.41 -4.32 17.09
C GLN A 135 -26.78 -3.88 17.61
N SER A 136 -27.65 -3.34 16.76
CA SER A 136 -28.89 -2.65 17.20
C SER A 136 -30.06 -3.58 17.51
N GLY A 137 -29.97 -4.89 17.23
CA GLY A 137 -31.05 -5.86 17.51
C GLY A 137 -32.36 -5.60 16.75
N GLY A 138 -32.39 -4.59 15.89
CA GLY A 138 -33.37 -4.43 14.84
C GLY A 138 -34.54 -3.47 15.03
N ALA A 139 -34.48 -2.54 15.98
CA ALA A 139 -35.60 -1.62 16.22
C ALA A 139 -35.55 -0.32 15.38
N GLU A 140 -34.39 0.13 14.87
CA GLU A 140 -34.24 1.45 14.23
C GLU A 140 -33.33 1.46 12.99
N TYR A 141 -33.83 0.95 11.86
CA TYR A 141 -33.02 0.76 10.64
C TYR A 141 -32.96 1.95 9.68
N TRP A 142 -33.90 2.88 9.76
CA TRP A 142 -34.07 3.91 8.71
C TRP A 142 -32.87 4.86 8.61
N TRP A 143 -32.23 5.17 9.75
CA TRP A 143 -31.11 6.09 9.79
C TRP A 143 -29.80 5.50 9.21
N PRO A 144 -29.36 4.28 9.59
CA PRO A 144 -28.23 3.61 8.93
C PRO A 144 -28.41 3.46 7.41
N ILE A 145 -29.61 3.11 6.97
CA ILE A 145 -29.92 2.93 5.54
C ILE A 145 -29.83 4.26 4.78
N GLY A 146 -30.36 5.36 5.34
CA GLY A 146 -30.25 6.68 4.73
C GLY A 146 -28.80 7.14 4.54
N LEU A 147 -27.95 6.90 5.55
CA LEU A 147 -26.52 7.19 5.47
C LEU A 147 -25.78 6.29 4.49
N ALA A 148 -26.18 5.02 4.37
CA ALA A 148 -25.62 4.08 3.41
C ALA A 148 -25.73 4.57 1.96
N VAL A 149 -26.82 5.28 1.64
CA VAL A 149 -27.02 5.90 0.31
C VAL A 149 -26.19 7.19 0.15
N GLY A 150 -25.98 7.94 1.22
CA GLY A 150 -25.15 9.15 1.22
C GLY A 150 -23.66 8.89 1.04
N PHE A 151 -23.14 7.79 1.60
CA PHE A 151 -21.71 7.48 1.58
C PHE A 151 -21.10 7.35 0.16
N PRO A 152 -21.71 6.62 -0.80
CA PRO A 152 -21.24 6.58 -2.18
C PRO A 152 -21.14 7.95 -2.84
N VAL A 153 -22.12 8.84 -2.59
CA VAL A 153 -22.14 10.19 -3.17
C VAL A 153 -21.00 11.03 -2.59
N VAL A 154 -20.85 11.05 -1.27
CA VAL A 154 -19.77 11.79 -0.59
C VAL A 154 -18.40 11.27 -1.01
N ALA A 155 -18.22 9.95 -1.06
CA ALA A 155 -16.96 9.35 -1.50
C ALA A 155 -16.66 9.60 -2.99
N ALA A 156 -17.67 9.66 -3.85
CA ALA A 156 -17.52 10.00 -5.26
C ALA A 156 -17.08 11.46 -5.46
N ILE A 157 -17.69 12.39 -4.74
CA ILE A 157 -17.29 13.81 -4.75
C ILE A 157 -15.86 13.94 -4.24
N ALA A 158 -15.54 13.32 -3.10
CA ALA A 158 -14.20 13.35 -2.54
C ALA A 158 -13.16 12.71 -3.47
N GLY A 159 -13.51 11.61 -4.15
CA GLY A 159 -12.66 10.97 -5.14
C GLY A 159 -12.46 11.82 -6.39
N TRP A 160 -13.48 12.55 -6.84
CA TRP A 160 -13.33 13.54 -7.91
C TRP A 160 -12.38 14.67 -7.51
N ILE A 161 -12.50 15.18 -6.27
CA ILE A 161 -11.56 16.19 -5.73
C ILE A 161 -10.14 15.60 -5.66
N GLY A 162 -9.98 14.39 -5.17
CA GLY A 162 -8.69 13.70 -5.08
C GLY A 162 -8.01 13.54 -6.44
N ALA A 163 -8.77 13.23 -7.49
CA ALA A 163 -8.28 13.19 -8.87
C ALA A 163 -7.82 14.56 -9.41
N ARG A 164 -8.33 15.67 -8.87
CA ARG A 164 -7.91 17.02 -9.25
C ARG A 164 -6.68 17.50 -8.47
N ILE A 165 -6.60 17.18 -7.18
CA ILE A 165 -5.44 17.53 -6.33
C ILE A 165 -4.22 16.71 -6.75
N TRP A 166 -4.41 15.41 -7.02
CA TRP A 166 -3.38 14.51 -7.51
C TRP A 166 -3.81 13.94 -8.87
N PRO A 167 -3.57 14.65 -9.99
CA PRO A 167 -3.93 14.14 -11.31
C PRO A 167 -3.17 12.86 -11.63
N ALA A 168 -3.76 12.02 -12.48
CA ALA A 168 -3.05 10.87 -13.04
C ALA A 168 -1.75 11.34 -13.70
N ALA A 169 -0.70 10.52 -13.57
CA ALA A 169 0.50 10.73 -14.35
C ALA A 169 0.08 10.80 -15.83
N VAL A 170 0.47 11.88 -16.50
CA VAL A 170 0.18 12.04 -17.92
C VAL A 170 0.86 10.88 -18.62
N ASP A 171 0.06 10.03 -19.27
CA ASP A 171 0.58 9.05 -20.21
C ASP A 171 1.17 9.86 -21.35
N LEU A 172 2.46 10.17 -21.23
CA LEU A 172 3.21 10.72 -22.34
C LEU A 172 3.01 9.70 -23.47
N PRO A 173 2.51 10.12 -24.65
CA PRO A 173 2.39 9.20 -25.77
C PRO A 173 3.77 8.58 -25.89
N ASN A 174 3.85 7.26 -25.66
CA ASN A 174 5.08 6.51 -25.85
C ASN A 174 5.50 6.93 -27.25
N VAL A 175 6.53 7.78 -27.36
CA VAL A 175 6.96 8.34 -28.62
C VAL A 175 7.29 7.11 -29.40
N ALA A 176 6.37 6.74 -30.29
CA ALA A 176 6.29 5.39 -30.80
C ALA A 176 7.66 5.17 -31.41
N THR A 177 8.44 4.29 -30.80
CA THR A 177 9.65 3.82 -31.42
C THR A 177 9.19 3.40 -32.82
N PRO A 178 9.69 4.01 -33.91
CA PRO A 178 9.10 3.88 -35.26
C PRO A 178 9.19 2.46 -35.88
N THR A 179 9.26 1.41 -35.07
CA THR A 179 9.66 0.06 -35.44
C THR A 179 8.52 -0.96 -35.47
N ALA A 180 7.25 -0.57 -35.27
CA ALA A 180 6.14 -1.53 -35.21
C ALA A 180 5.42 -1.81 -36.54
N VAL A 181 5.69 -1.10 -37.63
CA VAL A 181 4.92 -1.25 -38.89
C VAL A 181 5.32 -2.50 -39.69
N THR A 182 6.45 -3.16 -39.40
CA THR A 182 6.93 -4.31 -40.21
C THR A 182 7.07 -5.65 -39.48
N ALA A 183 6.81 -5.75 -38.18
CA ALA A 183 6.85 -7.02 -37.44
C ALA A 183 5.44 -7.64 -37.29
N SER A 184 4.76 -7.88 -38.42
CA SER A 184 3.32 -8.20 -38.43
C SER A 184 2.93 -9.67 -38.15
N ARG A 185 3.84 -10.60 -37.85
CA ARG A 185 3.45 -12.02 -37.69
C ARG A 185 4.17 -12.85 -36.61
N ALA A 186 5.13 -12.30 -35.89
CA ALA A 186 5.72 -13.02 -34.75
C ALA A 186 4.82 -12.86 -33.52
N SER A 187 3.94 -13.85 -33.30
CA SER A 187 3.22 -14.20 -32.08
C SER A 187 3.22 -13.13 -30.97
N THR A 188 2.11 -12.39 -30.87
CA THR A 188 1.79 -11.44 -29.79
C THR A 188 1.86 -12.10 -28.40
N LEU A 189 1.65 -13.41 -28.29
CA LEU A 189 1.71 -14.16 -27.04
C LEU A 189 3.14 -14.33 -26.52
N THR A 190 4.13 -14.61 -27.38
CA THR A 190 5.54 -14.73 -26.96
C THR A 190 6.11 -13.38 -26.58
N ARG A 191 5.71 -12.29 -27.24
CA ARG A 191 6.06 -10.93 -26.78
C ARG A 191 5.40 -10.57 -25.45
N LEU A 192 4.15 -11.01 -25.22
CA LEU A 192 3.50 -10.85 -23.92
C LEU A 192 4.17 -11.68 -22.83
N SER A 193 4.63 -12.91 -23.12
CA SER A 193 5.34 -13.74 -22.14
C SER A 193 6.72 -13.17 -21.83
N GLU A 194 7.49 -12.77 -22.85
CA GLU A 194 8.82 -12.18 -22.68
C GLU A 194 8.75 -10.82 -21.99
N SER A 195 7.76 -9.98 -22.33
CA SER A 195 7.52 -8.73 -21.61
C SER A 195 7.03 -8.96 -20.18
N ASN A 196 6.23 -10.00 -19.92
CA ASN A 196 5.86 -10.38 -18.55
C ASN A 196 7.04 -10.92 -17.74
N GLU A 197 7.95 -11.68 -18.35
CA GLU A 197 9.20 -12.13 -17.73
C GLU A 197 10.14 -10.95 -17.46
N ARG A 198 10.32 -10.03 -18.41
CA ARG A 198 11.09 -8.79 -18.21
C ARG A 198 10.46 -7.89 -17.13
N ARG A 199 9.12 -7.79 -17.07
CA ARG A 199 8.39 -7.10 -15.99
C ARG A 199 8.54 -7.78 -14.63
N ARG A 200 8.68 -9.11 -14.62
CA ARG A 200 9.00 -9.91 -13.43
C ARG A 200 10.48 -9.85 -13.05
N GLY A 201 11.32 -9.24 -13.88
CA GLY A 201 12.72 -8.97 -13.59
C GLY A 201 12.88 -8.52 -12.14
N GLU A 202 13.78 -9.20 -11.43
CA GLU A 202 13.86 -9.11 -9.98
C GLU A 202 14.06 -7.64 -9.56
N ARG A 203 13.00 -7.05 -8.99
CA ARG A 203 13.14 -5.75 -8.33
C ARG A 203 14.18 -5.95 -7.22
N PRO A 204 15.24 -5.15 -7.11
CA PRO A 204 16.25 -5.34 -6.08
C PRO A 204 15.60 -5.18 -4.69
N THR A 205 15.97 -6.04 -3.75
CA THR A 205 15.58 -5.90 -2.35
C THR A 205 16.40 -4.79 -1.70
N VAL A 206 15.72 -3.74 -1.22
CA VAL A 206 16.38 -2.60 -0.56
C VAL A 206 16.50 -2.90 0.93
N TRP A 207 17.50 -3.71 1.31
CA TRP A 207 17.70 -4.20 2.68
C TRP A 207 17.72 -3.08 3.74
N LEU A 208 18.35 -1.94 3.44
CA LEU A 208 18.38 -0.80 4.37
C LEU A 208 16.98 -0.33 4.78
N ARG A 209 16.01 -0.31 3.84
CA ARG A 209 14.63 0.09 4.13
C ARG A 209 13.88 -0.96 4.94
N ILE A 210 14.14 -2.24 4.67
CA ILE A 210 13.60 -3.36 5.45
C ILE A 210 14.09 -3.26 6.90
N LEU A 211 15.37 -2.96 7.10
CA LEU A 211 15.95 -2.77 8.43
C LEU A 211 15.35 -1.56 9.15
N ILE A 212 15.24 -0.40 8.49
CA ILE A 212 14.63 0.80 9.09
C ILE A 212 13.16 0.55 9.44
N GLY A 213 12.37 -0.01 8.51
CA GLY A 213 10.97 -0.33 8.75
C GLY A 213 10.80 -1.35 9.88
N GLY A 214 11.72 -2.31 9.96
CA GLY A 214 11.70 -3.37 10.97
C GLY A 214 12.08 -2.86 12.35
N LEU A 215 13.05 -1.95 12.43
CA LEU A 215 13.39 -1.25 13.67
C LEU A 215 12.24 -0.36 14.16
N LEU A 216 11.57 0.34 13.24
CA LEU A 216 10.39 1.16 13.57
C LEU A 216 9.23 0.28 14.07
N ALA A 217 8.96 -0.83 13.39
CA ALA A 217 7.95 -1.81 13.77
C ALA A 217 8.27 -2.48 15.12
N PHE A 218 9.53 -2.84 15.39
CA PHE A 218 9.94 -3.36 16.68
C PHE A 218 9.82 -2.31 17.80
N ALA A 219 10.28 -1.08 17.54
CA ALA A 219 10.15 0.04 18.48
C ALA A 219 8.70 0.26 18.87
N ALA A 220 7.75 0.17 17.92
CA ALA A 220 6.31 0.26 18.20
C ALA A 220 5.86 -0.66 19.34
N ILE A 221 6.28 -1.93 19.30
CA ILE A 221 5.87 -2.94 20.28
C ILE A 221 6.43 -2.56 21.65
N VAL A 222 7.69 -2.11 21.70
CA VAL A 222 8.38 -1.75 22.94
C VAL A 222 7.89 -0.42 23.53
N THR A 223 7.60 0.58 22.69
CA THR A 223 7.31 1.97 23.13
C THR A 223 5.83 2.33 23.16
N SER A 224 4.95 1.47 22.64
CA SER A 224 3.48 1.66 22.69
C SER A 224 2.96 2.07 24.06
N GLU A 225 3.40 1.40 25.12
CA GLU A 225 2.98 1.66 26.49
C GLU A 225 3.52 3.00 27.03
N PRO A 226 4.83 3.32 26.89
CA PRO A 226 5.33 4.67 27.12
C PRO A 226 4.57 5.77 26.36
N ILE A 227 4.23 5.54 25.08
CA ILE A 227 3.45 6.48 24.26
C ILE A 227 2.05 6.66 24.86
N ARG A 228 1.38 5.55 25.21
CA ARG A 228 0.05 5.58 25.86
C ARG A 228 0.09 6.37 27.17
N MET A 229 1.07 6.09 28.03
CA MET A 229 1.27 6.82 29.29
C MET A 229 1.58 8.30 29.06
N PHE A 230 2.37 8.62 28.04
CA PHE A 230 2.66 9.99 27.66
C PHE A 230 1.39 10.72 27.23
N LEU A 231 0.54 10.10 26.39
CA LEU A 231 -0.76 10.65 25.99
C LEU A 231 -1.70 10.83 27.18
N ALA A 232 -1.74 9.89 28.11
CA ALA A 232 -2.52 10.00 29.35
C ALA A 232 -2.05 11.19 30.22
N ARG A 233 -0.73 11.40 30.34
CA ARG A 233 -0.17 12.54 31.08
C ARG A 233 -0.39 13.86 30.37
N ALA A 234 -0.13 13.92 29.07
CA ALA A 234 -0.25 15.13 28.25
C ALA A 234 -1.71 15.63 28.16
N SER A 235 -2.67 14.71 28.22
CA SER A 235 -4.11 15.03 28.22
C SER A 235 -4.65 15.43 29.59
N SER A 236 -3.80 15.61 30.61
CA SER A 236 -4.22 15.94 31.98
C SER A 236 -5.27 14.98 32.56
N GLY A 237 -5.21 13.71 32.17
CA GLY A 237 -6.17 12.69 32.60
C GLY A 237 -7.45 12.58 31.75
N LEU A 238 -7.64 13.43 30.73
CA LEU A 238 -8.76 13.27 29.77
C LEU A 238 -8.67 11.93 29.02
N PHE A 239 -7.46 11.46 28.75
CA PHE A 239 -7.24 10.13 28.17
C PHE A 239 -7.14 9.07 29.28
N ASN A 240 -8.26 8.83 29.96
CA ASN A 240 -8.37 7.74 30.92
C ASN A 240 -8.81 6.46 30.19
N THR A 241 -7.86 5.55 29.94
CA THR A 241 -8.14 4.30 29.22
C THR A 241 -8.98 3.28 30.00
N GLY A 242 -9.53 3.63 31.16
CA GLY A 242 -10.31 2.72 31.99
C GLY A 242 -9.44 1.58 32.57
N GLY A 243 -10.08 0.45 32.91
CA GLY A 243 -9.42 -0.71 33.53
C GLY A 243 -8.28 -1.32 32.69
N MET A 244 -7.49 -2.21 33.30
CA MET A 244 -6.28 -2.81 32.72
C MET A 244 -6.48 -3.38 31.30
N ASN A 245 -7.62 -4.04 31.03
CA ASN A 245 -7.87 -4.66 29.73
C ASN A 245 -8.05 -3.64 28.61
N ARG A 246 -8.73 -2.52 28.88
CA ARG A 246 -8.91 -1.44 27.89
C ARG A 246 -7.60 -0.71 27.62
N ALA A 247 -6.78 -0.50 28.66
CA ALA A 247 -5.44 0.06 28.53
C ALA A 247 -4.54 -0.80 27.62
N ALA A 248 -4.55 -2.13 27.81
CA ALA A 248 -3.78 -3.06 26.97
C ALA A 248 -4.28 -3.09 25.52
N ALA A 249 -5.61 -3.04 25.31
CA ALA A 249 -6.19 -2.96 23.97
C ALA A 249 -5.79 -1.68 23.23
N VAL A 250 -5.81 -0.52 23.89
CA VAL A 250 -5.33 0.75 23.32
C VAL A 250 -3.84 0.68 23.00
N GLY A 251 -3.03 0.06 23.87
CA GLY A 251 -1.61 -0.20 23.60
C GLY A 251 -1.39 -1.06 22.36
N ALA A 252 -2.20 -2.11 22.18
CA ALA A 252 -2.17 -2.98 21.01
C ALA A 252 -2.56 -2.25 19.73
N GLN A 253 -3.57 -1.38 19.78
CA GLN A 253 -3.98 -0.54 18.64
C GLN A 253 -2.88 0.45 18.24
N LEU A 254 -2.26 1.14 19.20
CA LEU A 254 -1.14 2.05 18.95
C LEU A 254 0.05 1.30 18.31
N ALA A 255 0.37 0.11 18.84
CA ALA A 255 1.40 -0.73 18.25
C ALA A 255 1.05 -1.15 16.81
N ALA A 256 -0.19 -1.58 16.56
CA ALA A 256 -0.66 -1.98 15.24
C ALA A 256 -0.51 -0.85 14.20
N ILE A 257 -0.86 0.39 14.54
CA ILE A 257 -0.71 1.55 13.66
C ILE A 257 0.76 1.75 13.28
N ILE A 258 1.66 1.75 14.27
CA ILE A 258 3.10 1.98 14.01
C ILE A 258 3.73 0.77 13.30
N LEU A 259 3.26 -0.46 13.54
CA LEU A 259 3.66 -1.66 12.78
C LEU A 259 3.32 -1.52 11.30
N VAL A 260 2.10 -1.08 10.98
CA VAL A 260 1.68 -0.80 9.60
C VAL A 260 2.56 0.29 8.98
N LEU A 261 2.86 1.37 9.73
CA LEU A 261 3.79 2.42 9.28
C LEU A 261 5.20 1.89 9.01
N GLY A 262 5.73 1.00 9.85
CA GLY A 262 7.01 0.31 9.63
C GLY A 262 7.02 -0.47 8.32
N GLY A 263 5.94 -1.21 8.05
CA GLY A 263 5.72 -1.86 6.76
C GLY A 263 5.67 -0.86 5.60
N MET A 264 4.90 0.23 5.73
CA MET A 264 4.77 1.28 4.71
C MET A 264 6.11 1.90 4.34
N VAL A 265 6.95 2.23 5.33
CA VAL A 265 8.30 2.76 5.12
C VAL A 265 9.17 1.76 4.36
N ALA A 266 9.10 0.47 4.69
CA ALA A 266 9.85 -0.56 3.98
C ALA A 266 9.38 -0.75 2.52
N GLY A 267 8.08 -0.65 2.27
CA GLY A 267 7.47 -0.85 0.95
C GLY A 267 7.52 0.36 0.02
N ALA A 268 7.60 1.57 0.57
CA ALA A 268 7.57 2.83 -0.18
C ALA A 268 8.62 2.87 -1.29
N ASN A 269 8.24 3.31 -2.49
CA ASN A 269 9.10 3.58 -3.65
C ASN A 269 9.91 2.36 -4.13
N THR A 270 9.50 1.13 -3.79
CA THR A 270 10.18 -0.10 -4.23
C THR A 270 9.43 -0.82 -5.37
N GLY A 271 8.10 -0.64 -5.46
CA GLY A 271 7.23 -1.46 -6.29
C GLY A 271 7.09 -2.92 -5.82
N ALA A 272 7.92 -3.38 -4.88
CA ALA A 272 7.85 -4.73 -4.30
C ALA A 272 7.34 -4.66 -2.85
N GLY A 273 6.33 -3.82 -2.61
CA GLY A 273 5.85 -3.45 -1.28
C GLY A 273 5.49 -4.65 -0.40
N MET A 274 4.71 -5.61 -0.93
CA MET A 274 4.36 -6.84 -0.21
C MET A 274 5.60 -7.63 0.25
N ARG A 275 6.57 -7.83 -0.65
CA ARG A 275 7.80 -8.56 -0.34
C ARG A 275 8.64 -7.85 0.73
N HIS A 276 8.77 -6.52 0.65
CA HIS A 276 9.49 -5.74 1.65
C HIS A 276 8.78 -5.78 3.01
N GLY A 277 7.45 -5.66 3.03
CA GLY A 277 6.64 -5.79 4.24
C GLY A 277 6.78 -7.17 4.90
N PHE A 278 6.76 -8.25 4.10
CA PHE A 278 6.97 -9.61 4.61
C PHE A 278 8.33 -9.79 5.29
N TYR A 279 9.43 -9.37 4.64
CA TYR A 279 10.76 -9.42 5.26
C TYR A 279 10.87 -8.54 6.50
N THR A 280 10.22 -7.38 6.48
CA THR A 280 10.15 -6.47 7.62
C THR A 280 9.43 -7.12 8.80
N ALA A 281 8.36 -7.88 8.53
CA ALA A 281 7.63 -8.64 9.55
C ALA A 281 8.49 -9.74 10.18
N LEU A 282 9.21 -10.51 9.36
CA LEU A 282 10.12 -11.55 9.85
C LEU A 282 11.24 -10.97 10.71
N PHE A 283 11.83 -9.86 10.28
CA PHE A 283 12.84 -9.15 11.06
C PHE A 283 12.25 -8.64 12.39
N THR A 284 11.06 -8.05 12.36
CA THR A 284 10.37 -7.57 13.58
C THR A 284 10.07 -8.71 14.55
N ALA A 285 9.58 -9.85 14.05
CA ALA A 285 9.31 -11.03 14.85
C ALA A 285 10.59 -11.58 15.49
N LEU A 286 11.69 -11.65 14.73
CA LEU A 286 12.98 -12.09 15.24
C LEU A 286 13.46 -11.20 16.40
N ASN A 287 13.36 -9.88 16.24
CA ASN A 287 13.72 -8.94 17.31
C ASN A 287 12.80 -9.06 18.52
N LEU A 288 11.49 -9.24 18.32
CA LEU A 288 10.53 -9.45 19.40
C LEU A 288 10.84 -10.70 20.21
N PHE A 289 10.99 -11.86 19.56
CA PHE A 289 11.32 -13.10 20.25
C PHE A 289 12.70 -13.05 20.92
N GLY A 290 13.69 -12.44 20.27
CA GLY A 290 14.99 -12.19 20.88
C GLY A 290 14.89 -11.34 22.14
N ALA A 291 14.08 -10.28 22.11
CA ALA A 291 13.87 -9.41 23.27
C ALA A 291 13.08 -10.09 24.40
N VAL A 292 12.15 -10.99 24.08
CA VAL A 292 11.47 -11.85 25.08
C VAL A 292 12.48 -12.80 25.73
N LEU A 293 13.34 -13.46 24.95
CA LEU A 293 14.38 -14.37 25.46
C LEU A 293 15.33 -13.65 26.42
N VAL A 294 15.82 -12.46 26.05
CA VAL A 294 16.78 -11.70 26.87
C VAL A 294 16.15 -11.20 28.17
N ARG A 295 14.89 -10.76 28.15
CA ARG A 295 14.23 -10.23 29.36
C ARG A 295 13.75 -11.32 30.31
N GLY A 296 13.52 -12.55 29.82
CA GLY A 296 12.97 -13.65 30.60
C GLY A 296 11.55 -13.40 31.15
N LYS A 297 10.89 -12.31 30.72
CA LYS A 297 9.54 -11.93 31.14
C LYS A 297 8.63 -11.75 29.92
N PRO A 298 7.43 -12.35 29.94
CA PRO A 298 6.46 -12.30 28.84
C PRO A 298 5.66 -10.99 28.77
N ASP A 299 6.16 -9.86 29.28
CA ASP A 299 5.32 -8.67 29.44
C ASP A 299 5.62 -7.61 28.38
N TYR A 300 5.11 -7.84 27.18
CA TYR A 300 4.88 -6.78 26.20
C TYR A 300 3.39 -6.43 26.17
N PRO A 301 2.98 -5.25 26.69
CA PRO A 301 1.57 -4.85 26.79
C PRO A 301 0.76 -4.96 25.48
N PRO A 302 1.32 -4.67 24.29
CA PRO A 302 0.58 -4.87 23.03
C PRO A 302 0.26 -6.32 22.72
N VAL A 303 1.17 -7.23 23.07
CA VAL A 303 0.98 -8.66 22.80
C VAL A 303 -0.04 -9.22 23.79
N THR A 304 0.08 -8.90 25.07
CA THR A 304 -0.94 -9.28 26.06
C THR A 304 -2.32 -8.70 25.70
N GLY A 305 -2.39 -7.44 25.26
CA GLY A 305 -3.61 -6.81 24.76
C GLY A 305 -4.20 -7.49 23.53
N LEU A 306 -3.36 -7.95 22.59
CA LEU A 306 -3.80 -8.73 21.42
C LEU A 306 -4.46 -10.05 21.83
N PHE A 307 -3.83 -10.81 22.74
CA PHE A 307 -4.37 -12.08 23.21
C PHE A 307 -5.66 -11.89 24.01
N ALA A 308 -5.71 -10.86 24.87
CA ALA A 308 -6.92 -10.49 25.59
C ALA A 308 -8.06 -10.10 24.64
N TYR A 309 -7.76 -9.39 23.55
CA TYR A 309 -8.75 -9.01 22.54
C TYR A 309 -9.30 -10.21 21.76
N LEU A 310 -8.46 -11.21 21.50
CA LEU A 310 -8.84 -12.44 20.79
C LEU A 310 -9.44 -13.50 21.72
N ASP A 311 -9.54 -13.23 23.02
CA ASP A 311 -9.93 -14.18 24.06
C ASP A 311 -9.09 -15.47 24.02
N LEU A 312 -7.79 -15.31 23.78
CA LEU A 312 -6.83 -16.41 23.71
C LEU A 312 -6.01 -16.50 24.99
N PRO A 313 -5.82 -17.70 25.56
CA PRO A 313 -4.93 -17.88 26.70
C PRO A 313 -3.49 -17.63 26.28
N LEU A 314 -2.78 -16.81 27.06
CA LEU A 314 -1.36 -16.53 26.86
C LEU A 314 -0.54 -17.29 27.92
N ASP A 315 -0.41 -18.60 27.74
CA ASP A 315 0.33 -19.47 28.67
C ASP A 315 1.84 -19.20 28.60
N SER A 316 2.37 -19.02 27.39
CA SER A 316 3.77 -18.71 27.10
C SER A 316 3.90 -18.11 25.71
N TYR A 317 4.88 -17.21 25.54
CA TYR A 317 5.22 -16.63 24.23
C TYR A 317 5.83 -17.65 23.28
N PHE A 318 6.46 -18.70 23.83
CA PHE A 318 7.09 -19.77 23.06
C PHE A 318 6.17 -20.98 22.88
N ALA A 319 4.94 -20.93 23.41
CA ALA A 319 3.94 -21.89 23.03
C ALA A 319 3.71 -21.78 21.51
N PRO A 320 3.70 -22.90 20.75
CA PRO A 320 3.58 -22.86 19.29
C PRO A 320 2.36 -22.07 18.80
N GLN A 321 1.24 -22.18 19.53
CA GLN A 321 0.01 -21.43 19.27
C GLN A 321 0.22 -19.92 19.40
N SER A 322 0.87 -19.47 20.48
CA SER A 322 1.13 -18.06 20.72
C SER A 322 2.09 -17.48 19.68
N MET A 323 3.15 -18.22 19.37
CA MET A 323 4.09 -17.84 18.32
C MET A 323 3.41 -17.70 16.96
N ALA A 324 2.53 -18.64 16.61
CA ALA A 324 1.78 -18.61 15.36
C ALA A 324 0.85 -17.40 15.28
N VAL A 325 0.13 -17.07 16.35
CA VAL A 325 -0.75 -15.88 16.41
C VAL A 325 0.07 -14.59 16.28
N ILE A 326 1.18 -14.46 17.03
CA ILE A 326 2.06 -13.30 16.96
C ILE A 326 2.65 -13.14 15.56
N LEU A 327 3.16 -14.23 14.97
CA LEU A 327 3.71 -14.23 13.61
C LEU A 327 2.65 -13.88 12.58
N ALA A 328 1.47 -14.48 12.64
CA ALA A 328 0.38 -14.19 11.72
C ALA A 328 -0.05 -12.72 11.80
N PHE A 329 -0.13 -12.17 13.02
CA PHE A 329 -0.45 -10.77 13.24
C PHE A 329 0.62 -9.83 12.67
N LEU A 330 1.90 -10.08 12.99
CA LEU A 330 3.02 -9.28 12.48
C LEU A 330 3.13 -9.37 10.95
N ILE A 331 3.08 -10.59 10.39
CA ILE A 331 3.13 -10.81 8.95
C ILE A 331 1.95 -10.12 8.28
N GLY A 332 0.74 -10.29 8.79
CA GLY A 332 -0.47 -9.67 8.24
C GLY A 332 -0.36 -8.15 8.20
N LEU A 333 -0.14 -7.51 9.35
CA LEU A 333 -0.13 -6.04 9.46
C LEU A 333 1.05 -5.40 8.74
N VAL A 334 2.27 -5.92 8.91
CA VAL A 334 3.46 -5.29 8.32
C VAL A 334 3.52 -5.56 6.81
N THR A 335 3.05 -6.72 6.33
CA THR A 335 2.91 -6.98 4.88
C THR A 335 1.85 -6.10 4.25
N ALA A 336 0.70 -5.93 4.93
CA ALA A 336 -0.33 -4.98 4.50
C ALA A 336 0.23 -3.55 4.46
N GLY A 337 0.98 -3.14 5.48
CA GLY A 337 1.71 -1.87 5.49
C GLY A 337 2.66 -1.73 4.30
N GLY A 338 3.48 -2.75 4.02
CA GLY A 338 4.36 -2.77 2.86
C GLY A 338 3.63 -2.64 1.53
N TRP A 339 2.49 -3.32 1.38
CA TRP A 339 1.63 -3.15 0.22
C TRP A 339 1.10 -1.72 0.12
N LEU A 340 0.54 -1.16 1.21
CA LEU A 340 0.03 0.21 1.28
C LEU A 340 1.11 1.23 0.90
N GLY A 341 2.30 1.12 1.47
CA GLY A 341 3.44 2.00 1.15
C GLY A 341 3.85 1.91 -0.31
N GLY A 342 3.80 0.72 -0.92
CA GLY A 342 4.05 0.53 -2.34
C GLY A 342 2.99 1.15 -3.26
N GLN A 343 1.73 1.22 -2.82
CA GLN A 343 0.64 1.86 -3.57
C GLN A 343 0.65 3.39 -3.40
N LEU A 344 0.91 3.89 -2.19
CA LEU A 344 0.90 5.32 -1.85
C LEU A 344 2.12 6.06 -2.38
N PHE A 345 3.29 5.41 -2.36
CA PHE A 345 4.55 5.99 -2.79
C PHE A 345 5.15 5.15 -3.92
N PRO A 346 4.61 5.19 -5.15
CA PRO A 346 5.23 4.49 -6.27
C PRO A 346 6.64 5.04 -6.55
N PRO A 347 7.53 4.25 -7.18
CA PRO A 347 8.86 4.73 -7.53
C PRO A 347 8.80 5.96 -8.45
N LEU A 348 9.25 7.13 -7.96
CA LEU A 348 9.21 8.38 -8.72
C LEU A 348 10.21 8.38 -9.91
N ALA A 349 11.34 7.69 -9.75
CA ALA A 349 12.39 7.62 -10.76
C ALA A 349 12.43 6.24 -11.45
N PRO A 350 12.43 6.21 -12.80
CA PRO A 350 12.60 4.96 -13.54
C PRO A 350 13.98 4.35 -13.24
N ALA A 351 14.09 3.02 -13.39
CA ALA A 351 15.25 2.27 -12.88
C ALA A 351 16.59 2.71 -13.50
N TRP A 352 16.61 3.11 -14.77
CA TRP A 352 17.80 3.57 -15.47
C TRP A 352 18.35 4.90 -14.89
N MET A 353 17.49 5.81 -14.44
CA MET A 353 17.94 7.05 -13.76
C MET A 353 18.57 6.74 -12.39
N ARG A 354 18.16 5.65 -11.74
CA ARG A 354 18.72 5.25 -10.43
C ARG A 354 20.11 4.63 -10.55
N LYS A 355 20.42 3.92 -11.63
CA LYS A 355 21.71 3.21 -11.80
C LYS A 355 22.86 4.11 -12.28
N ARG A 356 22.57 5.23 -12.94
CA ARG A 356 23.61 6.03 -13.63
C ARG A 356 24.65 6.68 -12.72
N LYS A 357 24.37 6.85 -11.42
CA LYS A 357 25.30 7.52 -10.49
C LYS A 357 26.47 6.65 -9.99
N LEU A 358 26.41 5.33 -10.12
CA LEU A 358 27.44 4.44 -9.57
C LEU A 358 28.56 4.07 -10.55
N HIS A 359 28.37 4.25 -11.85
CA HIS A 359 29.37 3.85 -12.86
C HIS A 359 30.17 5.01 -13.49
N GLN A 360 29.96 6.25 -13.08
CA GLN A 360 30.72 7.40 -13.62
C GLN A 360 31.83 7.91 -12.68
N GLN A 361 32.22 7.14 -11.65
CA GLN A 361 33.26 7.53 -10.68
C GLN A 361 34.46 6.56 -10.62
N GLY A 362 34.68 5.76 -11.66
CA GLY A 362 35.90 4.93 -11.82
C GLY A 362 36.46 5.11 -13.21
#